data_AF-A0A0Q5JQ40-F1
#
_entry.id   AF-A0A0Q5JQ40-F1
#
_cell.length_a   1.000
_cell.length_b   1.000
_cell.length_c   1.000
_cell.angle_alpha   90.00
_cell.angle_beta   90.00
_cell.angle_gamma   90.00
#
_symmetry.space_group_name_H-M   'P 1'
#
loop_
_entity.id
_entity.type
_entity.pdbx_description
1 polymer ?
#
loop_
_entity_poly.entity_id
_entity_poly.type
_entity_poly.pdbx_seq_one_letter_code
_entity_poly.pdbx_strand_id
1 'polypeptide(L)'
;MIRLSAARLQATDPRRLLLWMPLVSSLVGLLLLWNFGLTVPVYMAVLLLLVGFGGCALFGPARLQGPLLVAAPQVYSLLLLLAWGVALYVLPGHPASGMALLAASLHLPTIYVFLFLQWPPALAVRLSSLTLAVFLGITLPHTWITRAEFGPYEGPGLPLTLLFAHGTLLAVLHSFSQVRDQLAQEQERTRQMHELAHRDPLTGLRNRRALEDDLLGAAAGCLLAVIDIDGLKQDQRYPGPRGGRPAPHALRRGVRAAGRRKWCPGLPHQRRRIRPPDAGRRRRAGDRAARLRAGRRPS
;
A
#
# COMPACT_ATOMS: atom_id res chain seq x y z
N MET A 1 21.49 7.94 -26.33
CA MET A 1 20.52 8.34 -25.29
C MET A 1 19.57 7.17 -25.01
N ILE A 2 19.91 6.35 -24.02
CA ILE A 2 19.17 5.14 -23.64
C ILE A 2 18.17 5.53 -22.54
N ARG A 3 16.95 5.92 -22.93
CA ARG A 3 15.78 6.08 -22.03
C ARG A 3 14.96 4.79 -21.96
N LEU A 4 15.63 3.64 -22.07
CA LEU A 4 15.02 2.33 -21.93
C LEU A 4 15.33 1.81 -20.53
N SER A 5 14.31 1.26 -19.87
CA SER A 5 14.36 0.30 -18.74
C SER A 5 14.39 0.78 -17.27
N ALA A 6 14.49 2.06 -16.92
CA ALA A 6 14.23 2.48 -15.53
C ALA A 6 12.73 2.47 -15.15
N ALA A 7 11.86 2.62 -16.15
CA ALA A 7 10.40 2.69 -15.97
C ALA A 7 9.69 1.31 -15.99
N ARG A 8 10.42 0.19 -16.15
CA ARG A 8 9.85 -1.17 -16.20
C ARG A 8 10.23 -2.06 -15.02
N LEU A 9 11.12 -1.61 -14.14
CA LEU A 9 11.11 -2.02 -12.73
C LEU A 9 9.93 -1.34 -12.01
N GLN A 10 8.77 -1.36 -12.64
CA GLN A 10 7.47 -1.02 -12.08
C GLN A 10 7.25 -1.94 -10.89
N ALA A 11 7.47 -1.40 -9.70
CA ALA A 11 6.92 -1.81 -8.42
C ALA A 11 6.47 -3.27 -8.38
N THR A 12 7.43 -4.21 -8.34
CA THR A 12 7.13 -5.58 -7.91
C THR A 12 6.42 -5.48 -6.58
N ASP A 13 5.15 -5.89 -6.55
CA ASP A 13 4.34 -5.94 -5.34
C ASP A 13 5.15 -6.69 -4.27
N PRO A 14 5.54 -6.04 -3.15
CA PRO A 14 6.41 -6.64 -2.15
C PRO A 14 5.82 -7.94 -1.58
N ARG A 15 4.48 -8.09 -1.63
CA ARG A 15 3.78 -9.30 -1.21
C ARG A 15 4.13 -10.49 -2.10
N ARG A 16 4.29 -10.28 -3.41
CA ARG A 16 4.67 -11.34 -4.36
C ARG A 16 6.11 -11.77 -4.14
N LEU A 17 7.02 -10.84 -3.84
CA LEU A 17 8.42 -11.16 -3.55
C LEU A 17 8.53 -12.08 -2.32
N LEU A 18 7.72 -11.85 -1.29
CA LEU A 18 7.72 -12.70 -0.11
C LEU A 18 7.16 -14.10 -0.33
N LEU A 19 6.28 -14.32 -1.31
CA LEU A 19 5.80 -15.67 -1.65
C LEU A 19 6.89 -16.55 -2.28
N TRP A 20 7.92 -15.94 -2.87
CA TRP A 20 9.02 -16.71 -3.45
C TRP A 20 9.85 -17.45 -2.40
N MET A 21 10.00 -16.89 -1.19
CA MET A 21 10.79 -17.53 -0.14
C MET A 21 10.23 -18.90 0.30
N PRO A 22 8.95 -19.04 0.71
CA PRO A 22 8.39 -20.35 1.05
C PRO A 22 8.33 -21.26 -0.17
N LEU A 23 8.03 -20.76 -1.37
CA LEU A 23 8.00 -21.59 -2.58
C LEU A 23 9.37 -22.22 -2.88
N VAL A 24 10.42 -21.41 -2.96
CA VAL A 24 11.79 -21.88 -3.22
C VAL A 24 12.24 -22.80 -2.10
N SER A 25 11.98 -22.43 -0.84
CA SER A 25 12.34 -23.29 0.29
C SER A 25 11.62 -24.63 0.27
N SER A 26 10.35 -24.69 -0.14
CA SER A 26 9.62 -25.95 -0.22
C SER A 26 10.11 -26.82 -1.38
N LEU A 27 10.49 -26.22 -2.51
CA LEU A 27 11.13 -26.94 -3.62
C LEU A 27 12.49 -27.53 -3.21
N VAL A 28 13.32 -26.74 -2.50
CA VAL A 28 14.59 -27.22 -1.94
C VAL A 28 14.33 -28.33 -0.92
N GLY A 29 13.35 -28.18 -0.04
CA GLY A 29 12.95 -29.21 0.92
C GLY A 29 12.54 -30.53 0.24
N LEU A 30 11.74 -30.48 -0.82
CA LEU A 30 11.36 -31.65 -1.61
C LEU A 30 12.58 -32.33 -2.23
N LEU A 31 13.50 -31.55 -2.81
CA LEU A 31 14.72 -32.06 -3.42
C LEU A 31 15.61 -32.76 -2.38
N LEU A 32 15.76 -32.17 -1.19
CA LEU A 32 16.55 -32.77 -0.10
C LEU A 32 15.93 -34.07 0.39
N LEU A 33 14.61 -34.09 0.66
CA LEU A 33 13.93 -35.31 1.11
C LEU A 33 14.05 -36.44 0.08
N TRP A 34 13.92 -36.11 -1.21
CA TRP A 34 14.08 -37.07 -2.30
C TRP A 34 15.51 -37.62 -2.37
N ASN A 35 16.51 -36.74 -2.41
CA ASN A 35 17.91 -37.12 -2.61
C ASN A 35 18.48 -37.91 -1.42
N PHE A 36 18.02 -37.67 -0.20
CA PHE A 36 18.45 -38.40 0.99
C PHE A 36 17.60 -39.64 1.30
N GLY A 37 16.59 -39.95 0.47
CA GLY A 37 15.69 -41.08 0.74
C GLY A 37 14.86 -40.91 2.02
N LEU A 38 14.62 -39.67 2.46
CA LEU A 38 13.87 -39.32 3.67
C LEU A 38 12.39 -39.04 3.37
N THR A 39 11.85 -39.66 2.32
CA THR A 39 10.51 -39.37 1.81
C THR A 39 9.45 -39.96 2.74
N VAL A 40 8.89 -39.09 3.58
CA VAL A 40 7.71 -39.41 4.40
C VAL A 40 6.47 -38.81 3.75
N PRO A 41 5.37 -39.58 3.56
CA PRO A 41 4.16 -39.11 2.90
C PRO A 41 3.61 -37.79 3.46
N VAL A 42 3.64 -37.62 4.79
CA VAL A 42 3.12 -36.43 5.46
C VAL A 42 3.94 -35.18 5.15
N TYR A 43 5.27 -35.25 5.22
CA TYR A 43 6.13 -34.10 4.88
C TYR A 43 6.07 -33.77 3.38
N MET A 44 6.02 -34.79 2.52
CA MET A 44 5.84 -34.59 1.09
C MET A 44 4.52 -33.89 0.79
N ALA A 45 3.43 -34.30 1.44
CA ALA A 45 2.12 -33.65 1.28
C ALA A 45 2.15 -32.18 1.72
N VAL A 46 2.73 -31.86 2.88
CA VAL A 46 2.84 -30.47 3.35
C VAL A 46 3.65 -29.61 2.39
N LEU A 47 4.80 -30.11 1.91
CA LEU A 47 5.65 -29.36 0.97
C LEU A 47 4.97 -29.20 -0.40
N LEU A 48 4.29 -30.23 -0.91
CA LEU A 48 3.54 -30.14 -2.17
C LEU A 48 2.37 -29.15 -2.05
N LEU A 49 1.69 -29.09 -0.89
CA LEU A 49 0.66 -28.07 -0.63
C LEU A 49 1.27 -26.66 -0.61
N LEU A 50 2.44 -26.46 0.00
CA LEU A 50 3.15 -25.18 -0.03
C LEU A 50 3.52 -24.76 -1.45
N VAL A 51 4.07 -25.69 -2.25
CA VAL A 51 4.44 -25.45 -3.65
C VAL A 51 3.20 -25.16 -4.50
N GLY A 52 2.15 -25.96 -4.37
CA GLY A 52 0.90 -25.78 -5.10
C GLY A 52 0.22 -24.45 -4.76
N PHE A 53 0.11 -24.12 -3.47
CA PHE A 53 -0.44 -22.85 -3.03
C PHE A 53 0.40 -21.66 -3.50
N GLY A 54 1.72 -21.70 -3.30
CA GLY A 54 2.64 -20.64 -3.73
C GLY A 54 2.64 -20.44 -5.24
N GLY A 55 2.65 -21.54 -6.01
CA GLY A 55 2.55 -21.53 -7.47
C GLY A 55 1.22 -20.93 -7.95
N CYS A 56 0.10 -21.34 -7.35
CA CYS A 56 -1.22 -20.76 -7.66
C CYS A 56 -1.31 -19.26 -7.28
N ALA A 57 -0.72 -18.85 -6.16
CA ALA A 57 -0.74 -17.46 -5.73
C ALA A 57 0.14 -16.55 -6.62
N LEU A 58 1.27 -17.07 -7.13
CA LEU A 58 2.20 -16.33 -8.00
C LEU A 58 1.80 -16.35 -9.48
N PHE A 59 1.44 -17.52 -10.01
CA PHE A 59 1.23 -17.76 -11.43
C PHE A 59 -0.20 -18.12 -11.80
N GLY A 60 -1.09 -18.27 -10.83
CA GLY A 60 -2.48 -18.65 -11.07
C GLY A 60 -3.31 -17.54 -11.76
N PRO A 61 -4.58 -17.81 -12.06
CA PRO A 61 -5.48 -16.86 -12.71
C PRO A 61 -5.59 -15.54 -11.93
N ALA A 62 -5.64 -14.40 -12.63
CA ALA A 62 -5.69 -13.08 -12.00
C ALA A 62 -6.85 -12.90 -10.99
N ARG A 63 -7.97 -13.63 -11.19
CA ARG A 63 -9.14 -13.65 -10.29
C ARG A 63 -8.83 -14.27 -8.93
N LEU A 64 -7.88 -15.21 -8.86
CA LEU A 64 -7.52 -15.94 -7.65
C LEU A 64 -6.30 -15.34 -6.94
N GLN A 65 -5.40 -14.68 -7.67
CA GLN A 65 -4.17 -14.12 -7.09
C GLN A 65 -4.44 -13.18 -5.91
N GLY A 66 -5.41 -12.27 -6.02
CA GLY A 66 -5.75 -11.33 -4.96
C GLY A 66 -6.18 -12.02 -3.65
N PRO A 67 -7.24 -12.86 -3.67
CA PRO A 67 -7.66 -13.63 -2.50
C PRO A 67 -6.57 -14.53 -1.93
N LEU A 68 -5.79 -15.21 -2.78
CA LEU A 68 -4.70 -16.09 -2.34
C LEU A 68 -3.58 -15.31 -1.64
N LEU A 69 -3.22 -14.13 -2.14
CA LEU A 69 -2.23 -13.25 -1.49
C LEU A 69 -2.68 -12.82 -0.09
N VAL A 70 -3.98 -12.51 0.08
CA VAL A 70 -4.55 -12.14 1.38
C VAL A 70 -4.59 -13.33 2.36
N ALA A 71 -4.84 -14.54 1.86
CA ALA A 71 -4.90 -15.76 2.66
C ALA A 71 -3.53 -16.40 2.95
N ALA A 72 -2.47 -15.96 2.26
CA ALA A 72 -1.15 -16.55 2.33
C ALA A 72 -0.58 -16.70 3.76
N PRO A 73 -0.55 -15.66 4.62
CA PRO A 73 0.04 -15.82 5.96
C PRO A 73 -0.70 -16.84 6.81
N GLN A 74 -2.03 -16.95 6.70
CA GLN A 74 -2.83 -17.92 7.46
C GLN A 74 -2.57 -19.35 6.97
N VAL A 75 -2.56 -19.55 5.64
CA VAL A 75 -2.28 -20.87 5.04
C VAL A 75 -0.87 -21.32 5.40
N TYR A 76 0.13 -20.45 5.29
CA TYR A 76 1.51 -20.80 5.67
C TYR A 76 1.66 -21.06 7.16
N SER A 77 1.01 -20.28 8.02
CA SER A 77 1.00 -20.56 9.47
C SER A 77 0.42 -21.93 9.76
N LEU A 78 -0.70 -22.29 9.14
CA LEU A 78 -1.34 -23.59 9.34
C LEU A 78 -0.46 -24.74 8.87
N LEU A 79 0.16 -24.61 7.70
CA LEU A 79 1.04 -25.65 7.14
C LEU A 79 2.33 -25.81 7.96
N LEU A 80 2.92 -24.71 8.46
CA LEU A 80 4.07 -24.79 9.37
C LEU A 80 3.69 -25.39 10.72
N LEU A 81 2.53 -25.03 11.29
CA LEU A 81 2.01 -25.63 12.52
C LEU A 81 1.79 -27.13 12.36
N LEU A 82 1.26 -27.56 11.21
CA LEU A 82 1.09 -28.97 10.89
C LEU A 82 2.45 -29.68 10.81
N ALA A 83 3.43 -29.13 10.10
CA ALA A 83 4.78 -29.68 10.04
C ALA A 83 5.45 -29.75 11.42
N TRP A 84 5.27 -28.72 12.23
CA TRP A 84 5.76 -28.63 13.61
C TRP A 84 5.17 -29.73 14.49
N GLY A 85 3.84 -29.86 14.51
CA GLY A 85 3.15 -30.89 15.28
C GLY A 85 3.52 -32.31 14.83
N VAL A 86 3.63 -32.55 13.52
CA VAL A 86 4.07 -33.84 12.97
C VAL A 86 5.49 -34.18 13.42
N ALA A 87 6.41 -33.21 13.38
CA ALA A 87 7.79 -33.41 13.80
C ALA A 87 7.91 -33.69 15.31
N LEU A 88 7.12 -33.01 16.16
CA LEU A 88 7.18 -33.22 17.62
C LEU A 88 6.46 -34.48 18.11
N TYR A 89 5.33 -34.85 17.49
CA TYR A 89 4.42 -35.84 18.08
C TYR A 89 4.13 -37.06 17.22
N VAL A 90 4.23 -36.95 15.89
CA VAL A 90 3.90 -38.07 14.98
C VAL A 90 5.17 -38.83 14.57
N LEU A 91 6.25 -38.10 14.32
CA LEU A 91 7.52 -38.65 13.82
C LEU A 91 8.75 -38.15 14.61
N PRO A 92 8.74 -38.13 15.95
CA PRO A 92 9.82 -37.52 16.74
C PRO A 92 11.21 -38.10 16.45
N GLY A 93 11.32 -39.41 16.21
CA GLY A 93 12.59 -40.07 15.89
C GLY A 93 12.99 -40.06 14.41
N HIS A 94 12.21 -39.45 13.52
CA HIS A 94 12.53 -39.47 12.09
C HIS A 94 13.64 -38.45 11.76
N PRO A 95 14.65 -38.79 10.94
CA PRO A 95 15.77 -37.89 10.63
C PRO A 95 15.34 -36.56 9.97
N ALA A 96 14.19 -36.54 9.29
CA ALA A 96 13.64 -35.32 8.71
C ALA A 96 12.98 -34.37 9.74
N SER A 97 12.68 -34.83 10.96
CA SER A 97 11.95 -34.03 11.96
C SER A 97 12.76 -32.84 12.45
N GLY A 98 14.06 -33.02 12.71
CA GLY A 98 14.96 -31.91 13.04
C GLY A 98 15.03 -30.85 11.93
N MET A 99 15.05 -31.28 10.66
CA MET A 99 15.01 -30.35 9.51
C MET A 99 13.66 -29.62 9.42
N ALA A 100 12.55 -30.32 9.67
CA ALA A 100 11.21 -29.73 9.65
C ALA A 100 11.03 -28.68 10.76
N LEU A 101 11.50 -28.96 11.97
CA LEU A 101 11.52 -28.01 13.08
C LEU A 101 12.40 -26.80 12.75
N LEU A 102 13.62 -27.02 12.25
CA LEU A 102 14.48 -25.93 11.81
C LEU A 102 13.81 -25.05 10.75
N ALA A 103 13.26 -25.67 9.71
CA ALA A 103 12.60 -24.95 8.62
C ALA A 103 11.39 -24.14 9.12
N ALA A 104 10.56 -24.71 9.98
CA ALA A 104 9.41 -24.02 10.55
C ALA A 104 9.83 -22.82 11.41
N SER A 105 10.85 -22.96 12.27
CA SER A 105 11.43 -21.85 13.04
C SER A 105 11.97 -20.74 12.13
N LEU A 106 12.66 -21.10 11.03
CA LEU A 106 13.21 -20.14 10.09
C LEU A 106 12.16 -19.41 9.23
N HIS A 107 10.98 -20.03 9.02
CA HIS A 107 9.90 -19.42 8.22
C HIS A 107 8.88 -18.63 9.04
N LEU A 108 8.87 -18.74 10.37
CA LEU A 108 8.07 -17.87 11.24
C LEU A 108 8.31 -16.36 10.99
N PRO A 109 9.57 -15.87 10.86
CA PRO A 109 9.86 -14.49 10.47
C PRO A 109 9.14 -14.06 9.19
N THR A 110 9.11 -14.91 8.17
CA THR A 110 8.44 -14.63 6.88
C THR A 110 6.95 -14.40 7.08
N ILE A 111 6.30 -15.19 7.95
CA ILE A 111 4.88 -15.00 8.30
C ILE A 111 4.67 -13.66 9.01
N TYR A 112 5.52 -13.30 9.97
CA TYR A 112 5.39 -12.03 10.68
C TYR A 112 5.54 -10.85 9.73
N VAL A 113 6.56 -10.87 8.86
CA VAL A 113 6.75 -9.83 7.83
C VAL A 113 5.51 -9.72 6.93
N PHE A 114 4.94 -10.84 6.50
CA PHE A 114 3.68 -10.84 5.75
C PHE A 114 2.54 -10.16 6.51
N LEU A 115 2.34 -10.49 7.79
CA LEU A 115 1.28 -9.91 8.62
C LEU A 115 1.47 -8.39 8.76
N PHE A 116 2.69 -7.91 9.00
CA PHE A 116 3.00 -6.48 9.12
C PHE A 116 2.91 -5.68 7.80
N LEU A 117 3.01 -6.36 6.64
CA LEU A 117 2.80 -5.72 5.34
C LEU A 117 1.33 -5.69 4.89
N GLN A 118 0.51 -6.61 5.40
CA GLN A 118 -0.90 -6.70 5.01
C GLN A 118 -1.83 -5.94 5.94
N TRP A 119 -1.51 -5.88 7.23
CA TRP A 119 -2.42 -5.40 8.27
C TRP A 119 -1.87 -4.18 9.01
N PRO A 120 -2.76 -3.37 9.62
CA PRO A 120 -2.35 -2.30 10.53
C PRO A 120 -1.46 -2.85 11.67
N PRO A 121 -0.49 -2.06 12.18
CA PRO A 121 0.51 -2.55 13.13
C PRO A 121 -0.09 -3.24 14.37
N ALA A 122 -1.19 -2.70 14.90
CA ALA A 122 -1.86 -3.26 16.08
C ALA A 122 -2.46 -4.66 15.82
N LEU A 123 -3.07 -4.86 14.65
CA LEU A 123 -3.62 -6.17 14.27
C LEU A 123 -2.51 -7.15 13.90
N ALA A 124 -1.47 -6.69 13.20
CA ALA A 124 -0.31 -7.50 12.86
C ALA A 124 0.41 -8.04 14.11
N VAL A 125 0.60 -7.22 15.15
CA VAL A 125 1.14 -7.66 16.45
C VAL A 125 0.23 -8.72 17.07
N ARG A 126 -1.08 -8.47 17.17
CA ARG A 126 -2.02 -9.43 17.77
C ARG A 126 -1.98 -10.79 17.07
N LEU A 127 -2.04 -10.79 15.74
CA LEU A 127 -2.00 -12.02 14.95
C LEU A 127 -0.65 -12.73 15.08
N SER A 128 0.46 -12.00 15.02
CA SER A 128 1.80 -12.60 15.13
C SER A 128 2.08 -13.15 16.53
N SER A 129 1.65 -12.44 17.58
CA SER A 129 1.72 -12.90 18.97
C SER A 129 0.83 -14.13 19.18
N LEU A 130 -0.36 -14.16 18.58
CA LEU A 130 -1.22 -15.35 18.61
C LEU A 130 -0.54 -16.54 17.93
N THR A 131 0.05 -16.34 16.74
CA THR A 131 0.82 -17.40 16.06
C THR A 131 1.95 -17.92 16.94
N LEU A 132 2.77 -17.03 17.53
CA LEU A 132 3.84 -17.44 18.45
C LEU A 132 3.28 -18.18 19.67
N ALA A 133 2.19 -17.70 20.28
CA ALA A 133 1.56 -18.36 21.43
C ALA A 133 1.06 -19.77 21.09
N VAL A 134 0.51 -19.98 19.89
CA VAL A 134 0.10 -21.32 19.42
C VAL A 134 1.32 -22.24 19.25
N PHE A 135 2.41 -21.76 18.64
CA PHE A 135 3.65 -22.54 18.52
C PHE A 135 4.23 -22.91 19.90
N LEU A 136 4.25 -21.96 20.84
CA LEU A 136 4.68 -22.21 22.22
C LEU A 136 3.74 -23.22 22.91
N GLY A 137 2.43 -23.05 22.78
CA GLY A 137 1.44 -23.96 23.36
C GLY A 137 1.57 -25.40 22.87
N ILE A 138 1.89 -25.59 21.58
CA ILE A 138 2.17 -26.92 21.02
C ILE A 138 3.53 -27.45 21.48
N THR A 139 4.51 -26.58 21.77
CA THR A 139 5.87 -26.97 22.17
C THR A 139 5.96 -27.36 23.66
N LEU A 140 5.11 -26.78 24.52
CA LEU A 140 5.18 -26.99 25.97
C LEU A 140 4.96 -28.45 26.43
N PRO A 141 3.98 -29.21 25.91
CA PRO A 141 3.82 -30.61 26.29
C PRO A 141 5.03 -31.47 25.89
N HIS A 142 5.58 -31.25 24.70
CA HIS A 142 6.80 -31.91 24.24
C HIS A 142 8.00 -31.59 25.16
N THR A 143 8.19 -30.31 25.47
CA THR A 143 9.23 -29.84 26.42
C THR A 143 9.14 -30.54 27.78
N TRP A 144 7.92 -30.77 28.27
CA TRP A 144 7.70 -31.47 29.54
C TRP A 144 8.14 -32.94 29.47
N ILE A 145 7.85 -33.61 28.34
CA ILE A 145 8.23 -35.00 28.10
C ILE A 145 9.76 -35.13 27.96
N THR A 146 10.41 -34.23 27.21
CA THR A 146 11.84 -34.32 26.89
C THR A 146 12.73 -33.47 27.81
N ARG A 147 12.25 -33.12 29.00
CA ARG A 147 12.95 -32.25 29.96
C ARG A 147 14.33 -32.76 30.44
N ALA A 148 14.59 -34.06 30.29
CA ALA A 148 15.86 -34.68 30.69
C ALA A 148 16.85 -34.78 29.53
N GLU A 149 16.42 -34.47 28.31
CA GLU A 149 17.24 -34.55 27.10
C GLU A 149 17.89 -33.20 26.82
N PHE A 150 19.11 -33.24 26.26
CA PHE A 150 19.86 -32.06 25.87
C PHE A 150 19.96 -32.02 24.35
N GLY A 151 19.27 -31.07 23.73
CA GLY A 151 19.27 -30.87 22.29
C GLY A 151 18.74 -29.50 21.90
N PRO A 152 19.02 -29.00 20.69
CA PRO A 152 18.55 -27.70 20.22
C PRO A 152 17.02 -27.63 20.11
N TYR A 153 16.35 -28.78 20.00
CA TYR A 153 14.91 -28.92 19.91
C TYR A 153 14.31 -29.69 21.08
N GLU A 154 15.12 -30.00 22.11
CA GLU A 154 14.69 -30.79 23.25
C GLU A 154 14.64 -29.96 24.53
N GLY A 155 13.75 -30.37 25.44
CA GLY A 155 13.63 -29.76 26.76
C GLY A 155 13.31 -28.25 26.73
N PRO A 156 13.66 -27.50 27.79
CA PRO A 156 13.23 -26.11 27.95
C PRO A 156 13.93 -25.13 26.99
N GLY A 157 15.00 -25.56 26.30
CA GLY A 157 15.74 -24.72 25.36
C GLY A 157 14.89 -24.29 24.16
N LEU A 158 14.04 -25.18 23.64
CA LEU A 158 13.20 -24.92 22.49
C LEU A 158 12.19 -23.77 22.70
N PRO A 159 11.28 -23.81 23.71
CA PRO A 159 10.32 -22.73 23.92
C PRO A 159 10.99 -21.41 24.33
N LEU A 160 12.09 -21.46 25.09
CA LEU A 160 12.86 -20.25 25.43
C LEU A 160 13.46 -19.61 24.17
N THR A 161 14.07 -20.40 23.29
CA THR A 161 14.64 -19.91 22.03
C THR A 161 13.56 -19.31 21.15
N LEU A 162 12.42 -19.98 21.00
CA LEU A 162 11.29 -19.44 20.24
C LEU A 162 10.80 -18.12 20.83
N LEU A 163 10.59 -18.05 22.15
CA LEU A 163 10.11 -16.85 22.82
C LEU A 163 11.06 -15.68 22.65
N PHE A 164 12.37 -15.87 22.90
CA PHE A 164 13.35 -14.80 22.79
C PHE A 164 13.60 -14.39 21.34
N ALA A 165 13.90 -15.35 20.44
CA ALA A 165 14.23 -15.03 19.05
C ALA A 165 13.04 -14.36 18.33
N HIS A 166 11.84 -14.94 18.46
CA HIS A 166 10.66 -14.39 17.81
C HIS A 166 10.08 -13.19 18.57
N GLY A 167 10.14 -13.17 19.90
CA GLY A 167 9.72 -12.01 20.69
C GLY A 167 10.52 -10.75 20.35
N THR A 168 11.85 -10.87 20.26
CA THR A 168 12.72 -9.76 19.83
C THR A 168 12.40 -9.34 18.40
N LEU A 169 12.22 -10.29 17.48
CA LEU A 169 11.85 -9.98 16.10
C LEU A 169 10.50 -9.23 16.01
N LEU A 170 9.49 -9.65 16.78
CA LEU A 170 8.19 -8.98 16.83
C LEU A 170 8.31 -7.55 17.37
N ALA A 171 9.14 -7.33 18.39
CA ALA A 171 9.42 -5.99 18.91
C ALA A 171 10.09 -5.10 17.85
N VAL A 172 11.08 -5.64 17.11
CA VAL A 172 11.75 -4.91 16.02
C VAL A 172 10.79 -4.59 14.89
N LEU A 173 9.98 -5.55 14.44
CA LEU A 173 8.98 -5.32 13.37
C LEU A 173 7.92 -4.30 13.81
N HIS A 174 7.50 -4.34 15.07
CA HIS A 174 6.58 -3.35 15.62
C HIS A 174 7.18 -1.95 15.61
N SER A 175 8.40 -1.79 16.11
CA SER A 175 9.13 -0.51 16.11
C SER A 175 9.32 0.02 14.69
N PHE A 176 9.77 -0.83 13.76
CA PHE A 176 9.95 -0.44 12.37
C PHE A 176 8.64 0.02 11.72
N SER A 177 7.54 -0.68 12.00
CA SER A 177 6.21 -0.31 11.49
C SER A 177 5.76 1.07 12.01
N GLN A 178 6.00 1.36 13.30
CA GLN A 178 5.73 2.67 13.89
C GLN A 178 6.56 3.78 13.23
N VAL A 179 7.86 3.56 13.06
CA VAL A 179 8.77 4.52 12.41
C VAL A 179 8.35 4.80 10.97
N ARG A 180 7.96 3.76 10.22
CA ARG A 180 7.44 3.90 8.85
C ARG A 180 6.17 4.75 8.82
N ASP A 181 5.24 4.51 9.74
CA ASP A 181 3.98 5.26 9.80
C ASP A 181 4.21 6.73 10.19
N GLN A 182 5.14 7.00 11.13
CA GLN A 182 5.58 8.35 11.46
C GLN A 182 6.22 9.05 10.25
N LEU A 183 7.11 8.36 9.54
CA LEU A 183 7.75 8.90 8.33
C LEU A 183 6.69 9.25 7.27
N ALA A 184 5.68 8.40 7.06
CA ALA A 184 4.60 8.66 6.13
C ALA A 184 3.78 9.90 6.53
N GLN A 185 3.50 10.06 7.83
CA GLN A 185 2.80 11.25 8.36
C GLN A 185 3.63 12.53 8.18
N GLU A 186 4.92 12.49 8.47
CA GLU A 186 5.82 13.65 8.29
C GLU A 186 5.99 14.03 6.82
N GLN A 187 6.07 13.05 5.92
CA GLN A 187 6.07 13.30 4.48
C GLN A 187 4.77 13.97 4.01
N GLU A 188 3.63 13.53 4.53
CA GLU A 188 2.34 14.13 4.21
C GLU A 188 2.22 15.56 4.77
N ARG A 189 2.64 15.80 6.02
CA ARG A 189 2.71 17.15 6.61
C ARG A 189 3.63 18.06 5.81
N THR A 190 4.80 17.57 5.40
CA THR A 190 5.75 18.31 4.58
C THR A 190 5.14 18.68 3.22
N ARG A 191 4.43 17.74 2.57
CA ARG A 191 3.71 18.01 1.33
C ARG A 191 2.63 19.08 1.53
N GLN A 192 1.85 19.01 2.60
CA GLN A 192 0.82 20.00 2.90
C GLN A 192 1.42 21.39 3.17
N MET A 193 2.49 21.48 3.97
CA MET A 193 3.20 22.74 4.18
C MET A 193 3.78 23.29 2.88
N HIS A 194 4.34 22.42 2.04
CA HIS A 194 4.85 22.81 0.73
C HIS A 194 3.71 23.34 -0.17
N GLU A 195 2.56 22.67 -0.21
CA GLU A 195 1.40 23.14 -0.97
C GLU A 195 0.88 24.49 -0.47
N LEU A 196 0.78 24.69 0.85
CA LEU A 196 0.36 25.96 1.45
C LEU A 196 1.38 27.08 1.20
N ALA A 197 2.66 26.78 1.22
CA ALA A 197 3.72 27.75 0.96
C ALA A 197 3.81 28.18 -0.52
N HIS A 198 3.30 27.37 -1.46
CA HIS A 198 3.42 27.62 -2.91
C HIS A 198 2.09 27.89 -3.60
N ARG A 199 0.96 27.78 -2.92
CA ARG A 199 -0.36 28.09 -3.47
C ARG A 199 -1.02 29.24 -2.74
N ASP A 200 -1.62 30.12 -3.51
CA ASP A 200 -2.47 31.17 -2.98
C ASP A 200 -3.81 30.57 -2.50
N PRO A 201 -4.22 30.74 -1.23
CA PRO A 201 -5.43 30.11 -0.69
C PRO A 201 -6.72 30.62 -1.35
N LEU A 202 -6.74 31.86 -1.85
CA LEU A 202 -7.94 32.45 -2.46
C LEU A 202 -8.22 31.89 -3.86
N THR A 203 -7.17 31.71 -4.66
CA THR A 203 -7.29 31.27 -6.06
C THR A 203 -6.94 29.80 -6.27
N GLY A 204 -6.16 29.17 -5.37
CA GLY A 204 -5.60 27.84 -5.57
C GLY A 204 -4.67 27.75 -6.78
N LEU A 205 -4.15 28.89 -7.25
CA LEU A 205 -3.07 29.00 -8.21
C LEU A 205 -1.72 29.03 -7.46
N ARG A 206 -0.63 28.86 -8.20
CA ARG A 206 0.71 29.05 -7.63
C ARG A 206 0.85 30.52 -7.21
N ASN A 207 1.37 30.74 -6.00
CA ASN A 207 1.58 32.10 -5.50
C ASN A 207 2.83 32.72 -6.14
N ARG A 208 3.09 34.00 -5.81
CA ARG A 208 4.23 34.73 -6.33
C ARG A 208 5.57 34.05 -6.06
N ARG A 209 5.79 33.54 -4.84
CA ARG A 209 7.02 32.85 -4.46
C ARG A 209 7.27 31.64 -5.37
N ALA A 210 6.23 30.84 -5.59
CA ALA A 210 6.31 29.68 -6.45
C ALA A 210 6.53 30.03 -7.94
N LEU A 211 6.08 31.20 -8.39
CA LEU A 211 6.40 31.74 -9.72
C LEU A 211 7.86 32.18 -9.80
N GLU A 212 8.40 32.84 -8.76
CA GLU A 212 9.81 33.24 -8.69
C GLU A 212 10.73 32.01 -8.78
N ASP A 213 10.43 30.94 -8.04
CA ASP A 213 11.16 29.67 -8.12
C ASP A 213 11.10 29.03 -9.52
N ASP A 214 9.93 29.07 -10.17
CA ASP A 214 9.77 28.57 -11.54
C ASP A 214 10.58 29.39 -12.56
N LEU A 215 10.65 30.72 -12.38
CA LEU A 215 11.40 31.61 -13.25
C LEU A 215 12.91 31.42 -13.10
N LEU A 216 13.40 31.15 -11.89
CA LEU A 216 14.82 30.82 -11.64
C LEU A 216 15.23 29.51 -12.33
N GLY A 217 14.31 28.53 -12.41
CA GLY A 217 14.55 27.25 -13.08
C GLY A 217 14.24 27.24 -14.57
N ALA A 218 13.70 28.33 -15.14
CA ALA A 218 13.30 28.38 -16.53
C ALA A 218 14.52 28.47 -17.47
N ALA A 219 14.51 27.65 -18.53
CA ALA A 219 15.54 27.72 -19.57
C ALA A 219 15.45 29.02 -20.38
N ALA A 220 16.55 29.41 -21.02
CA ALA A 220 16.56 30.54 -21.95
C ALA A 220 15.49 30.37 -23.05
N GLY A 221 14.78 31.45 -23.37
CA GLY A 221 13.72 31.45 -24.40
C GLY A 221 12.29 31.19 -23.89
N CYS A 222 12.07 31.12 -22.58
CA CYS A 222 10.72 31.09 -22.02
C CYS A 222 10.01 32.46 -22.13
N LEU A 223 8.71 32.43 -22.45
CA LEU A 223 7.84 33.62 -22.48
C LEU A 223 7.05 33.73 -21.16
N LEU A 224 7.09 34.90 -20.53
CA LEU A 224 6.28 35.21 -19.35
C LEU A 224 5.13 36.16 -19.73
N ALA A 225 3.90 35.75 -19.44
CA ALA A 225 2.71 36.57 -19.61
C ALA A 225 2.19 37.02 -18.23
N VAL A 226 2.07 38.34 -18.04
CA VAL A 226 1.49 38.95 -16.84
C VAL A 226 0.09 39.46 -17.18
N ILE A 227 -0.91 39.07 -16.39
CA ILE A 227 -2.31 39.43 -16.60
C ILE A 227 -2.76 40.24 -15.38
N ASP A 228 -3.05 41.52 -15.58
CA ASP A 228 -3.71 42.37 -14.58
C ASP A 228 -5.22 42.44 -14.85
N ILE A 229 -6.02 42.59 -13.80
CA ILE A 229 -7.48 42.71 -13.90
C ILE A 229 -7.85 44.14 -13.52
N ASP A 230 -8.20 44.94 -14.52
CA ASP A 230 -8.65 46.31 -14.31
C ASP A 230 -9.93 46.36 -13.46
N GLY A 231 -10.03 47.38 -12.60
CA GLY A 231 -11.24 47.66 -11.81
C GLY A 231 -11.43 46.80 -10.55
N LEU A 232 -10.53 45.86 -10.23
CA LEU A 232 -10.69 44.94 -9.09
C LEU A 232 -10.90 45.66 -7.73
N LYS A 233 -10.30 46.85 -7.55
CA LYS A 233 -10.47 47.68 -6.33
C LYS A 233 -11.88 48.25 -6.18
N GLN A 234 -12.59 48.53 -7.28
CA GLN A 234 -13.93 49.12 -7.23
C GLN A 234 -14.97 48.07 -6.81
N ASP A 235 -14.84 46.85 -7.31
CA ASP A 235 -15.70 45.71 -6.97
C ASP A 235 -15.62 45.31 -5.48
N GLN A 236 -14.45 45.50 -4.84
CA GLN A 236 -14.29 45.22 -3.41
C GLN A 236 -14.95 46.25 -2.48
N ARG A 237 -15.20 47.49 -2.95
CA ARG A 237 -15.74 48.56 -2.11
C ARG A 237 -17.27 48.54 -1.97
N TYR A 238 -17.97 47.80 -2.83
CA TYR A 238 -19.43 47.69 -2.78
C TYR A 238 -19.88 46.24 -2.56
N PRO A 239 -19.88 45.76 -1.31
CA PRO A 239 -20.58 44.53 -0.95
C PRO A 239 -22.08 44.78 -1.06
N GLY A 240 -22.63 44.65 -2.27
CA GLY A 240 -24.07 44.73 -2.47
C GLY A 240 -24.82 43.68 -1.61
N PRO A 241 -26.08 43.93 -1.23
CA PRO A 241 -26.85 43.10 -0.27
C PRO A 241 -27.14 41.66 -0.75
N ARG A 242 -26.76 41.30 -1.98
CA ARG A 242 -26.74 39.91 -2.47
C ARG A 242 -25.29 39.50 -2.65
N GLY A 243 -24.72 38.88 -1.61
CA GLY A 243 -23.33 38.42 -1.54
C GLY A 243 -22.77 37.95 -2.88
N GLY A 244 -21.95 38.79 -3.50
CA GLY A 244 -21.30 38.53 -4.78
C GLY A 244 -20.39 37.31 -4.64
N ARG A 245 -20.56 36.33 -5.53
CA ARG A 245 -19.59 35.23 -5.63
C ARG A 245 -18.22 35.82 -5.96
N PRO A 246 -17.12 35.37 -5.36
CA PRO A 246 -15.80 35.95 -5.59
C PRO A 246 -15.40 35.81 -7.07
N ALA A 247 -15.27 36.94 -7.77
CA ALA A 247 -14.61 37.07 -9.07
C ALA A 247 -13.34 36.18 -9.25
N PRO A 248 -12.47 35.98 -8.23
CA PRO A 248 -11.28 35.13 -8.37
C PRO A 248 -11.55 33.68 -8.80
N HIS A 249 -12.71 33.09 -8.48
CA HIS A 249 -13.01 31.70 -8.88
C HIS A 249 -13.35 31.55 -10.37
N ALA A 250 -13.90 32.58 -11.00
CA ALA A 250 -14.19 32.57 -12.44
C ALA A 250 -12.89 32.67 -13.24
N LEU A 251 -11.98 33.56 -12.82
CA LEU A 251 -10.65 33.73 -13.41
C LEU A 251 -9.84 32.43 -13.34
N ARG A 252 -9.80 31.78 -12.16
CA ARG A 252 -9.12 30.49 -11.96
C ARG A 252 -9.55 29.44 -12.99
N ARG A 253 -10.86 29.33 -13.26
CA ARG A 253 -11.40 28.39 -14.26
C ARG A 253 -10.93 28.74 -15.67
N GLY A 254 -10.95 30.02 -16.03
CA GLY A 254 -10.46 30.52 -17.32
C GLY A 254 -8.98 30.20 -17.54
N VAL A 255 -8.12 30.55 -16.58
CA VAL A 255 -6.67 30.32 -16.65
C VAL A 255 -6.33 28.82 -16.73
N ARG A 256 -6.96 27.98 -15.90
CA ARG A 256 -6.73 26.51 -15.96
C ARG A 256 -7.18 25.88 -17.29
N ALA A 257 -8.27 26.38 -17.87
CA ALA A 257 -8.75 25.89 -19.16
C ALA A 257 -7.85 26.34 -20.33
N ALA A 258 -7.24 27.53 -20.23
CA ALA A 258 -6.30 28.04 -21.21
C ALA A 258 -4.95 27.30 -21.14
N GLY A 259 -4.38 27.13 -19.95
CA GLY A 259 -3.06 26.50 -19.76
C GLY A 259 -2.97 25.01 -20.14
N ARG A 260 -4.11 24.30 -20.23
CA ARG A 260 -4.14 22.90 -20.71
C ARG A 260 -4.13 22.77 -22.23
N ARG A 261 -4.40 23.84 -22.98
CA ARG A 261 -4.33 23.80 -24.43
C ARG A 261 -2.85 23.90 -24.80
N LYS A 262 -2.30 22.85 -25.42
CA LYS A 262 -0.97 22.93 -26.03
C LYS A 262 -0.97 24.12 -26.97
N TRP A 263 -0.10 25.08 -26.69
CA TRP A 263 0.13 26.19 -27.59
C TRP A 263 0.82 25.58 -28.83
N CYS A 264 0.11 25.53 -29.95
CA CYS A 264 0.68 25.09 -31.23
C CYS A 264 1.24 26.34 -31.91
N PRO A 265 2.58 26.54 -31.93
CA PRO A 265 3.17 27.64 -32.66
C PRO A 265 3.01 27.32 -34.15
N GLY A 266 2.27 28.16 -34.89
CA GLY A 266 2.07 27.99 -36.34
C GLY A 266 0.65 28.24 -36.86
N LEU A 267 -0.33 28.46 -35.98
CA LEU A 267 -1.64 28.95 -36.43
C LEU A 267 -1.57 30.48 -36.57
N PRO A 268 -1.79 31.06 -37.77
CA PRO A 268 -1.81 32.50 -37.96
C PRO A 268 -2.85 33.12 -37.01
N HIS A 269 -2.48 34.26 -36.41
CA HIS A 269 -3.28 35.02 -35.44
C HIS A 269 -4.67 35.38 -36.00
N GLN A 270 -5.61 34.44 -35.99
CA GLN A 270 -7.02 34.76 -36.08
C GLN A 270 -7.41 35.44 -34.77
N ARG A 271 -7.62 36.76 -34.82
CA ARG A 271 -8.29 37.53 -33.77
C ARG A 271 -9.68 36.95 -33.50
N ARG A 272 -9.76 35.90 -32.68
CA ARG A 272 -11.03 35.43 -32.13
C ARG A 272 -11.50 36.45 -31.10
N ARG A 273 -12.37 37.37 -31.53
CA ARG A 273 -13.25 38.11 -30.60
C ARG A 273 -14.04 37.05 -29.81
N ILE A 274 -13.69 36.89 -28.54
CA ILE A 274 -14.49 36.09 -27.61
C ILE A 274 -15.81 36.86 -27.42
N ARG A 275 -16.86 36.49 -28.16
CA ARG A 275 -18.21 36.99 -27.90
C ARG A 275 -18.61 36.52 -26.49
N PRO A 276 -19.09 37.41 -25.60
CA PRO A 276 -19.61 37.00 -24.31
C PRO A 276 -20.79 36.03 -24.53
N PRO A 277 -20.94 35.01 -23.68
CA PRO A 277 -22.02 34.04 -23.80
C PRO A 277 -23.38 34.75 -23.65
N ASP A 278 -24.26 34.50 -24.63
CA ASP A 278 -25.60 35.07 -24.75
C ASP A 278 -26.37 35.14 -23.43
N ALA A 279 -26.85 36.35 -23.12
CA ALA A 279 -27.78 36.65 -22.04
C ALA A 279 -29.15 35.92 -22.17
N GLY A 280 -29.40 35.20 -23.27
CA GLY A 280 -30.66 34.51 -23.56
C GLY A 280 -30.96 33.28 -22.71
N ARG A 281 -29.98 32.69 -21.99
CA ARG A 281 -30.20 31.42 -21.27
C ARG A 281 -30.86 31.56 -19.89
N ARG A 282 -31.02 32.78 -19.36
CA ARG A 282 -31.64 33.00 -18.03
C ARG A 282 -33.17 32.93 -18.02
N ARG A 283 -33.86 33.05 -19.16
CA ARG A 283 -35.33 32.99 -19.19
C ARG A 283 -35.91 31.57 -19.06
N ARG A 284 -35.19 30.51 -19.45
CA ARG A 284 -35.74 29.13 -19.42
C ARG A 284 -35.67 28.42 -18.06
N ALA A 285 -34.93 28.96 -17.08
CA ALA A 285 -34.83 28.35 -15.75
C ALA A 285 -35.99 28.77 -14.81
N GLY A 286 -36.60 29.94 -15.04
CA GLY A 286 -37.75 30.41 -14.25
C GLY A 286 -39.01 29.56 -14.45
N ASP A 287 -39.31 29.18 -15.70
CA ASP A 287 -40.55 28.46 -16.02
C ASP A 287 -40.58 27.00 -15.51
N ARG A 288 -39.42 26.36 -15.31
CA ARG A 288 -39.35 25.01 -14.74
C ARG A 288 -39.59 24.98 -13.23
N ALA A 289 -39.21 26.04 -12.51
CA ALA A 289 -39.44 26.12 -11.06
C ALA A 289 -40.91 26.39 -10.72
N ALA A 290 -41.63 27.14 -11.57
CA ALA A 290 -43.06 27.40 -11.39
C ALA A 290 -43.93 26.14 -11.58
N ARG A 291 -43.57 25.24 -12.51
CA ARG A 291 -44.34 23.99 -12.75
C ARG A 291 -44.18 22.94 -11.64
N LEU A 292 -43.08 22.94 -10.89
CA LEU A 292 -42.85 21.97 -9.82
C LEU A 292 -43.57 22.32 -8.50
N ARG A 293 -44.05 23.55 -8.32
CA ARG A 293 -44.83 23.95 -7.13
C ARG A 293 -46.33 23.68 -7.24
N ALA A 294 -46.87 23.49 -8.44
CA ALA A 294 -48.31 23.27 -8.64
C ALA A 294 -48.78 21.80 -8.41
N GLY A 295 -47.85 20.86 -8.18
CA GLY A 295 -48.15 19.41 -8.18
C GLY A 295 -48.27 18.72 -6.82
N ARG A 296 -48.18 19.41 -5.67
CA ARG A 296 -48.34 18.78 -4.35
C ARG A 296 -49.70 19.15 -3.73
N ARG A 297 -50.70 18.29 -3.90
CA ARG A 297 -51.89 18.25 -3.03
C ARG A 297 -51.55 17.40 -1.80
N PRO A 298 -51.87 17.86 -0.58
CA PRO A 298 -51.74 17.06 0.63
C PRO A 298 -52.92 16.09 0.74
N SER A 299 -52.61 14.86 1.10
CA SER A 299 -53.49 13.85 1.69
C SER A 299 -52.98 13.56 3.08
#